data_AF-A0A840WYI5-F1
#
_entry.id   AF-A0A840WYI5-F1
#
_cell.length_a   1.000
_cell.length_b   1.000
_cell.length_c   1.000
_cell.angle_alpha   90.00
_cell.angle_beta   90.00
_cell.angle_gamma   90.00
#
_symmetry.space_group_name_H-M   'P 1'
#
loop_
_entity.id
_entity.type
_entity.pdbx_description
1 polymer ?
#
loop_
_entity_poly.entity_id
_entity_poly.type
_entity_poly.pdbx_seq_one_letter_code
_entity_poly.pdbx_strand_id
1 'polypeptide(L)'
;MNTAPTPWMRLSCAVALVAALAACGNRDGASAERSILERATLQDGGPDEFQVIPRAPLIIPPSLSATLPLPQAGAPSRIDRNSDDAVREIFVRAASTAEEPNAGTSPGEQIFLAMLPSASQTANIRALVTADDDAIVREEAQTLTQVLFGRSIFNPYAAQILNPPFELFRLRDSYPNAITPSFDPELATNDE
;
A
#
# COMPACT_ATOMS: atom_id res chain seq x y z
N MET A 1 31.09 -60.72 9.99
CA MET A 1 31.02 -60.53 8.53
C MET A 1 30.24 -59.25 8.26
N ASN A 2 30.91 -58.15 7.98
CA ASN A 2 30.26 -56.89 7.64
C ASN A 2 30.11 -56.84 6.12
N THR A 3 28.91 -57.06 5.62
CA THR A 3 28.59 -56.88 4.20
C THR A 3 28.58 -55.39 3.90
N ALA A 4 29.56 -54.92 3.12
CA ALA A 4 29.56 -53.55 2.64
C ALA A 4 28.30 -53.33 1.78
N PRO A 5 27.54 -52.22 1.98
CA PRO A 5 26.37 -51.96 1.18
C PRO A 5 26.77 -51.80 -0.29
N THR A 6 26.06 -52.51 -1.16
CA THR A 6 26.30 -52.49 -2.61
C THR A 6 26.21 -51.05 -3.13
N PRO A 7 27.03 -50.68 -4.15
CA PRO A 7 27.09 -49.31 -4.65
C PRO A 7 25.73 -48.80 -5.14
N TRP A 8 24.86 -49.71 -5.60
CA TRP A 8 23.49 -49.39 -5.99
C TRP A 8 22.62 -48.96 -4.82
N MET A 9 22.78 -49.56 -3.64
CA MET A 9 22.01 -49.16 -2.45
C MET A 9 22.41 -47.77 -1.95
N ARG A 10 23.69 -47.39 -2.12
CA ARG A 10 24.16 -46.02 -1.83
C ARG A 10 23.61 -45.01 -2.82
N LEU A 11 23.52 -45.38 -4.10
CA LEU A 11 22.99 -44.53 -5.17
C LEU A 11 21.48 -44.30 -5.01
N SER A 12 20.72 -45.35 -4.66
CA SER A 12 19.29 -45.24 -4.33
C SER A 12 19.03 -44.33 -3.13
N CYS A 13 19.85 -44.45 -2.08
CA CYS A 13 19.73 -43.62 -0.89
C CYS A 13 20.05 -42.14 -1.18
N ALA A 14 21.08 -41.87 -1.99
CA ALA A 14 21.43 -40.50 -2.40
C ALA A 14 20.32 -39.86 -3.27
N VAL A 15 19.75 -40.60 -4.22
CA VAL A 15 18.64 -40.09 -5.06
C VAL A 15 17.38 -39.83 -4.22
N ALA A 16 17.06 -40.71 -3.28
CA ALA A 16 15.92 -40.51 -2.37
C ALA A 16 16.11 -39.28 -1.47
N LEU A 17 17.34 -39.04 -1.01
CA LEU A 17 17.67 -37.89 -0.16
C LEU A 17 17.59 -36.56 -0.94
N VAL A 18 18.06 -36.52 -2.19
CA VAL A 18 17.91 -35.36 -3.07
C VAL A 18 16.43 -35.09 -3.41
N ALA A 19 15.64 -36.14 -3.67
CA ALA A 19 14.21 -36.01 -3.92
C ALA A 19 13.43 -35.49 -2.70
N ALA A 20 13.81 -35.93 -1.49
CA ALA A 20 13.21 -35.44 -0.25
C ALA A 20 13.54 -33.95 0.02
N LEU A 21 14.76 -33.50 -0.28
CA LEU A 21 15.12 -32.07 -0.18
C LEU A 21 14.34 -31.21 -1.20
N ALA A 22 14.20 -31.68 -2.44
CA ALA A 22 13.45 -30.96 -3.47
C ALA A 22 11.95 -30.84 -3.13
N ALA A 23 11.38 -31.84 -2.46
CA ALA A 23 9.99 -31.82 -2.02
C ALA A 23 9.71 -30.86 -0.85
N CYS A 24 10.72 -30.58 -0.01
CA CYS A 24 10.60 -29.62 1.09
C CYS A 24 10.83 -28.15 0.68
N GLY A 25 11.37 -27.90 -0.52
CA GLY A 25 11.61 -26.53 -1.04
C GLY A 25 10.43 -25.90 -1.78
N ASN A 26 9.31 -26.60 -1.96
CA ASN A 26 8.18 -26.13 -2.77
C ASN A 26 6.99 -25.62 -1.92
N ARG A 27 7.28 -25.05 -0.73
CA ARG A 27 6.27 -24.48 0.18
C ARG A 27 6.33 -22.97 0.35
N ASP A 28 7.13 -22.28 -0.46
CA ASP A 28 7.01 -20.84 -0.61
C ASP A 28 6.03 -20.56 -1.75
N GLY A 29 4.81 -20.16 -1.38
CA GLY A 29 3.67 -19.87 -2.26
C GLY A 29 3.87 -18.67 -3.17
N ALA A 30 4.90 -18.70 -4.01
CA ALA A 30 5.16 -17.69 -5.00
C ALA A 30 5.63 -18.36 -6.29
N SER A 31 4.69 -18.90 -7.07
CA SER A 31 4.75 -19.20 -8.54
C SER A 31 4.07 -20.50 -9.00
N ALA A 32 3.00 -20.97 -8.34
CA ALA A 32 2.27 -22.16 -8.80
C ALA A 32 1.16 -21.90 -9.85
N GLU A 33 0.92 -20.65 -10.26
CA GLU A 33 -0.13 -20.35 -11.27
C GLU A 33 0.38 -19.57 -12.47
N ARG A 34 1.56 -19.91 -13.01
CA ARG A 34 1.87 -19.55 -14.40
C ARG A 34 2.45 -20.75 -15.10
N SER A 35 1.64 -21.30 -16.01
CA SER A 35 2.02 -22.42 -16.84
C SER A 35 3.31 -22.10 -17.60
N ILE A 36 4.24 -23.04 -17.67
CA ILE A 36 5.46 -22.94 -18.48
C ILE A 36 5.16 -22.63 -19.96
N LEU A 37 3.96 -22.99 -20.43
CA LEU A 37 3.45 -22.60 -21.75
C LEU A 37 3.14 -21.10 -21.83
N GLU A 38 2.65 -20.49 -20.76
CA GLU A 38 2.35 -19.05 -20.67
C GLU A 38 3.63 -18.21 -20.74
N ARG A 39 4.74 -18.69 -20.16
CA ARG A 39 6.08 -18.08 -20.31
C ARG A 39 6.65 -18.20 -21.72
N ALA A 40 6.21 -19.18 -22.52
CA ALA A 40 6.70 -19.41 -23.87
C ALA A 40 5.87 -18.69 -24.95
N THR A 41 4.62 -18.32 -24.64
CA THR A 41 3.68 -17.75 -25.63
C THR A 41 3.30 -16.29 -25.39
N LEU A 42 3.82 -15.61 -24.36
CA LEU A 42 3.74 -14.14 -24.26
C LEU A 42 4.77 -13.49 -25.20
N GLN A 43 4.60 -13.71 -26.50
CA GLN A 43 4.96 -12.69 -27.46
C GLN A 43 3.77 -11.74 -27.49
N ASP A 44 3.85 -10.73 -26.63
CA ASP A 44 2.94 -9.60 -26.64
C ASP A 44 2.91 -9.06 -28.07
N GLY A 45 1.74 -9.19 -28.73
CA GLY A 45 1.49 -8.64 -30.06
C GLY A 45 1.27 -7.13 -30.03
N GLY A 46 1.56 -6.48 -28.90
CA GLY A 46 1.61 -5.04 -28.76
C GLY A 46 2.83 -4.42 -29.47
N PRO A 47 2.77 -3.12 -29.79
CA PRO A 47 3.93 -2.41 -30.33
C PRO A 47 5.09 -2.48 -29.33
N ASP A 48 6.28 -2.84 -29.84
CA ASP A 48 7.52 -2.99 -29.08
C ASP A 48 7.78 -1.80 -28.15
N GLU A 49 7.63 -2.01 -26.85
CA GLU A 49 7.83 -0.99 -25.81
C GLU A 49 9.27 -0.48 -25.72
N PHE A 50 10.22 -1.14 -26.38
CA PHE A 50 11.61 -0.73 -26.47
C PHE A 50 12.01 -0.27 -27.88
N GLN A 51 11.04 -0.02 -28.76
CA GLN A 51 11.31 0.49 -30.09
C GLN A 51 11.95 1.88 -30.01
N VAL A 52 13.25 1.95 -30.27
CA VAL A 52 13.98 3.21 -30.35
C VAL A 52 13.63 3.90 -31.67
N ILE A 53 12.72 4.87 -31.60
CA ILE A 53 12.39 5.73 -32.74
C ILE A 53 13.51 6.77 -32.89
N PRO A 54 14.24 6.81 -34.03
CA PRO A 54 15.21 7.86 -34.28
C PRO A 54 14.47 9.20 -34.43
N ARG A 55 14.73 10.13 -33.52
CA ARG A 55 14.18 11.49 -33.60
C ARG A 55 15.10 12.36 -34.45
N ALA A 56 14.51 13.28 -35.22
CA ALA A 56 15.25 14.32 -35.92
C ALA A 56 16.15 15.07 -34.92
N PRO A 57 17.33 15.55 -35.36
CA PRO A 57 18.23 16.31 -34.50
C PRO A 57 17.52 17.54 -33.90
N LEU A 58 17.83 17.85 -32.65
CA LEU A 58 17.23 18.96 -31.92
C LEU A 58 17.70 20.28 -32.55
N ILE A 59 16.79 21.04 -33.16
CA ILE A 59 17.09 22.37 -33.71
C ILE A 59 16.63 23.42 -32.70
N ILE A 60 17.58 24.19 -32.19
CA ILE A 60 17.31 25.33 -31.32
C ILE A 60 16.80 26.48 -32.19
N PRO A 61 15.61 27.06 -31.91
CA PRO A 61 15.11 28.21 -32.66
C PRO A 61 16.00 29.44 -32.44
N PRO A 62 16.12 30.34 -33.43
CA PRO A 62 17.03 31.48 -33.40
C PRO A 62 16.69 32.51 -32.29
N SER A 63 15.51 32.43 -31.68
CA SER A 63 15.06 33.35 -30.63
C SER A 63 14.51 32.59 -29.42
N LEU A 64 15.39 32.19 -28.51
CA LEU A 64 15.01 31.65 -27.20
C LEU A 64 14.58 32.73 -26.20
N SER A 65 14.95 34.00 -26.43
CA SER A 65 14.79 35.06 -25.42
C SER A 65 13.70 36.09 -25.74
N ALA A 66 13.21 36.13 -26.98
CA ALA A 66 12.26 37.17 -27.41
C ALA A 66 10.79 36.81 -27.11
N THR A 67 10.48 35.52 -26.93
CA THR A 67 9.10 35.02 -26.78
C THR A 67 8.85 34.36 -25.43
N LEU A 68 9.91 33.98 -24.70
CA LEU A 68 9.77 33.35 -23.40
C LEU A 68 9.73 34.42 -22.29
N PRO A 69 8.69 34.42 -21.43
CA PRO A 69 8.67 35.26 -20.25
C PRO A 69 9.88 34.92 -19.36
N LEU A 70 10.43 35.93 -18.66
CA LEU A 70 11.51 35.70 -17.71
C LEU A 70 11.07 34.65 -16.66
N PRO A 71 11.92 33.68 -16.31
CA PRO A 71 11.62 32.71 -15.26
C PRO A 71 11.45 33.45 -13.92
N GLN A 72 10.28 33.32 -13.31
CA GLN A 72 10.00 33.85 -11.98
C GLN A 72 10.51 32.85 -10.93
N ALA A 73 11.78 32.95 -10.55
CA ALA A 73 12.35 32.12 -9.49
C ALA A 73 11.61 32.38 -8.17
N GLY A 74 11.04 31.33 -7.56
CA GLY A 74 10.28 31.41 -6.32
C GLY A 74 8.77 31.69 -6.48
N ALA A 75 8.27 31.90 -7.71
CA ALA A 75 6.83 31.91 -7.94
C ALA A 75 6.24 30.50 -7.76
N PRO A 76 5.01 30.38 -7.25
CA PRO A 76 4.34 29.09 -7.15
C PRO A 76 4.27 28.42 -8.53
N SER A 77 4.47 27.11 -8.56
CA SER A 77 4.37 26.33 -9.78
C SER A 77 2.96 26.47 -10.36
N ARG A 78 2.86 26.87 -11.64
CA ARG A 78 1.57 26.96 -12.35
C ARG A 78 0.96 25.60 -12.70
N ILE A 79 1.77 24.55 -12.64
CA ILE A 79 1.34 23.17 -12.90
C ILE A 79 0.91 22.49 -11.60
N ASP A 80 1.48 22.91 -10.47
CA ASP A 80 1.12 22.34 -9.18
C ASP A 80 -0.21 22.93 -8.71
N ARG A 81 -1.09 22.08 -8.16
CA ARG A 81 -2.35 22.55 -7.59
C ARG A 81 -2.00 23.31 -6.32
N ASN A 82 -2.35 24.60 -6.29
CA ASN A 82 -2.26 25.39 -5.09
C ASN A 82 -3.11 24.70 -3.99
N SER A 83 -2.51 24.43 -2.83
CA SER A 83 -3.17 23.66 -1.76
C SER A 83 -4.46 24.34 -1.31
N ASP A 84 -4.48 25.67 -1.30
CA ASP A 84 -5.64 26.45 -0.91
C ASP A 84 -6.80 26.31 -1.91
N ASP A 85 -6.49 26.21 -3.21
CA ASP A 85 -7.49 26.00 -4.25
C ASP A 85 -7.99 24.54 -4.25
N ALA A 86 -7.14 23.57 -3.93
CA ALA A 86 -7.55 22.17 -3.77
C ALA A 86 -8.49 22.00 -2.56
N VAL A 87 -8.19 22.65 -1.43
CA VAL A 87 -9.08 22.68 -0.27
C VAL A 87 -10.39 23.36 -0.64
N ARG A 88 -10.36 24.53 -1.28
CA ARG A 88 -11.58 25.22 -1.72
C ARG A 88 -12.40 24.38 -2.71
N GLU A 89 -11.77 23.67 -3.65
CA GLU A 89 -12.46 22.79 -4.59
C GLU A 89 -13.14 21.62 -3.85
N ILE A 90 -12.52 21.02 -2.85
CA ILE A 90 -13.15 19.97 -2.03
C ILE A 90 -14.36 20.52 -1.27
N PHE A 91 -14.23 21.69 -0.64
CA PHE A 91 -15.31 22.32 0.13
C PHE A 91 -16.43 22.89 -0.75
N VAL A 92 -16.11 23.45 -1.91
CA VAL A 92 -17.10 24.02 -2.87
C VAL A 92 -17.74 22.92 -3.71
N ARG A 93 -17.02 21.87 -4.08
CA ARG A 93 -17.60 20.72 -4.78
C ARG A 93 -18.54 19.93 -3.88
N ALA A 94 -18.26 19.85 -2.57
CA ALA A 94 -19.23 19.37 -1.58
C ALA A 94 -20.51 20.24 -1.55
N ALA A 95 -20.42 21.52 -1.87
CA ALA A 95 -21.58 22.42 -1.97
C ALA A 95 -22.27 22.41 -3.34
N SER A 96 -21.57 22.08 -4.44
CA SER A 96 -22.07 22.20 -5.80
C SER A 96 -22.53 20.90 -6.45
N THR A 97 -22.25 19.73 -5.85
CA THR A 97 -22.89 18.45 -6.24
C THR A 97 -24.18 18.16 -5.48
N ALA A 98 -24.72 19.14 -4.77
CA ALA A 98 -26.08 19.10 -4.24
C ALA A 98 -27.07 19.43 -5.39
N GLU A 99 -27.41 18.42 -6.18
CA GLU A 99 -28.79 18.30 -6.65
C GLU A 99 -29.62 18.14 -5.37
N GLU A 100 -30.10 19.27 -4.86
CA GLU A 100 -30.82 19.39 -3.60
C GLU A 100 -32.03 18.44 -3.56
N PRO A 101 -32.19 17.75 -2.43
CA PRO A 101 -33.36 18.08 -1.64
C PRO A 101 -32.89 18.48 -0.25
N ASN A 102 -32.66 19.77 -0.03
CA ASN A 102 -32.80 20.46 1.26
C ASN A 102 -32.46 19.57 2.48
N ALA A 103 -31.25 19.03 2.47
CA ALA A 103 -30.62 18.45 3.64
C ALA A 103 -29.49 19.38 3.98
N GLY A 104 -29.84 20.62 4.34
CA GLY A 104 -28.92 21.49 5.06
C GLY A 104 -28.27 20.64 6.14
N THR A 105 -26.93 20.59 6.13
CA THR A 105 -26.05 19.87 7.06
C THR A 105 -26.84 19.32 8.24
N SER A 106 -27.00 18.00 8.32
CA SER A 106 -27.88 17.40 9.33
C SER A 106 -27.53 17.94 10.72
N PRO A 107 -28.47 18.03 11.67
CA PRO A 107 -28.14 18.49 13.03
C PRO A 107 -26.95 17.73 13.63
N GLY A 108 -26.80 16.44 13.30
CA GLY A 108 -25.64 15.63 13.65
C GLY A 108 -24.33 16.11 13.00
N GLU A 109 -24.34 16.39 11.70
CA GLU A 109 -23.16 16.95 11.01
C GLU A 109 -22.81 18.36 11.50
N GLN A 110 -23.78 19.22 11.81
CA GLN A 110 -23.49 20.55 12.36
C GLN A 110 -22.83 20.46 13.74
N ILE A 111 -23.30 19.54 14.57
CA ILE A 111 -22.68 19.26 15.87
C ILE A 111 -21.27 18.69 15.67
N PHE A 112 -21.10 17.76 14.72
CA PHE A 112 -19.79 17.19 14.42
C PHE A 112 -18.80 18.27 13.93
N LEU A 113 -19.23 19.13 13.00
CA LEU A 113 -18.45 20.26 12.51
C LEU A 113 -18.15 21.30 13.59
N ALA A 114 -19.05 21.49 14.56
CA ALA A 114 -18.83 22.37 15.71
C ALA A 114 -17.89 21.76 16.75
N MET A 115 -17.82 20.43 16.85
CA MET A 115 -16.91 19.69 17.73
C MET A 115 -15.51 19.50 17.12
N LEU A 116 -15.39 19.57 15.79
CA LEU A 116 -14.11 19.56 15.11
C LEU A 116 -13.28 20.75 15.61
N PRO A 117 -12.09 20.52 16.18
CA PRO A 117 -11.18 21.59 16.54
C PRO A 117 -10.90 22.38 15.26
N SER A 118 -11.40 23.62 15.20
CA SER A 118 -11.26 24.51 14.05
C SER A 118 -9.78 24.63 13.71
N ALA A 119 -9.34 23.87 12.70
CA ALA A 119 -8.00 23.81 12.11
C ALA A 119 -6.92 24.59 12.87
N SER A 120 -6.61 24.19 14.10
CA SER A 120 -5.32 24.51 14.69
C SER A 120 -4.37 23.59 13.95
N GLN A 121 -3.95 24.03 12.75
CA GLN A 121 -2.97 23.36 11.93
C GLN A 121 -1.70 23.34 12.75
N THR A 122 -1.51 22.27 13.54
CA THR A 122 -0.31 22.09 14.35
C THR A 122 0.84 22.16 13.37
N ALA A 123 1.60 23.26 13.42
CA ALA A 123 2.57 23.63 12.40
C ALA A 123 3.74 22.62 12.25
N ASN A 124 3.70 21.51 13.00
CA ASN A 124 4.69 20.45 13.03
C ASN A 124 4.05 19.05 13.16
N ILE A 125 2.83 18.82 12.63
CA ILE A 125 2.14 17.52 12.77
C ILE A 125 3.00 16.34 12.31
N ARG A 126 3.83 16.53 11.27
CA ARG A 126 4.75 15.49 10.80
C ARG A 126 5.80 15.13 11.85
N ALA A 127 6.42 16.13 12.47
CA ALA A 127 7.41 15.90 13.52
C ALA A 127 6.78 15.27 14.76
N LEU A 128 5.53 15.62 15.07
CA LEU A 128 4.78 15.01 16.16
C LEU A 128 4.50 13.52 15.88
N VAL A 129 3.95 13.21 14.71
CA VAL A 129 3.67 11.82 14.30
C VAL A 129 4.95 10.99 14.27
N THR A 130 6.07 11.54 13.78
CA THR A 130 7.35 10.83 13.83
C THR A 130 7.82 10.58 15.26
N ALA A 131 7.66 11.55 16.17
CA ALA A 131 8.04 11.37 17.57
C ALA A 131 7.18 10.30 18.28
N ASP A 132 5.88 10.24 17.95
CA ASP A 132 4.95 9.23 18.47
C ASP A 132 5.27 7.83 17.89
N ASP A 133 5.52 7.72 16.59
CA ASP A 133 5.93 6.48 15.93
C ASP A 133 7.23 5.93 16.55
N ASP A 134 8.25 6.77 16.71
CA ASP A 134 9.50 6.40 17.35
C ASP A 134 9.28 5.94 18.80
N ALA A 135 8.30 6.49 19.51
CA ALA A 135 7.98 6.11 20.88
C ALA A 135 7.39 4.70 20.96
N ILE A 136 6.41 4.41 20.11
CA ILE A 136 5.76 3.10 20.01
C ILE A 136 6.78 2.04 19.58
N VAL A 137 7.59 2.35 18.56
CA VAL A 137 8.65 1.45 18.10
C VAL A 137 9.66 1.21 19.22
N ARG A 138 10.11 2.22 19.97
CA ARG A 138 11.07 2.03 21.08
C ARG A 138 10.54 1.18 22.23
N GLU A 139 9.24 1.24 22.50
CA GLU A 139 8.60 0.43 23.54
C GLU A 139 8.60 -1.06 23.16
N GLU A 140 8.26 -1.38 21.90
CA GLU A 140 8.21 -2.77 21.41
C GLU A 140 9.55 -3.33 20.91
N ALA A 141 10.48 -2.46 20.47
CA ALA A 141 11.78 -2.82 19.89
C ALA A 141 12.79 -3.41 20.88
N GLN A 142 12.45 -3.51 22.17
CA GLN A 142 13.33 -4.09 23.19
C GLN A 142 13.41 -5.63 23.15
N THR A 143 13.03 -6.25 22.04
CA THR A 143 13.07 -7.70 21.89
C THR A 143 14.47 -8.18 21.47
N LEU A 144 14.92 -9.28 22.07
CA LEU A 144 16.21 -9.91 21.79
C LEU A 144 16.41 -10.19 20.28
N THR A 145 15.32 -10.41 19.55
CA THR A 145 15.30 -10.67 18.12
C THR A 145 15.77 -9.47 17.28
N GLN A 146 15.46 -8.24 17.67
CA GLN A 146 15.93 -7.05 16.95
C GLN A 146 17.44 -6.84 17.14
N VAL A 147 17.94 -7.13 18.35
CA VAL A 147 19.38 -7.07 18.65
C VAL A 147 20.16 -8.17 17.93
N LEU A 148 19.60 -9.38 17.84
CA LEU A 148 20.28 -10.55 17.26
C LEU A 148 20.18 -10.63 15.73
N PHE A 149 19.07 -10.20 15.14
CA PHE A 149 18.79 -10.39 13.71
C PHE A 149 18.63 -9.10 12.92
N GLY A 150 18.75 -7.92 13.56
CA GLY A 150 18.59 -6.61 12.89
C GLY A 150 17.18 -6.37 12.34
N ARG A 151 16.21 -7.21 12.73
CA ARG A 151 14.80 -7.13 12.32
C ARG A 151 13.90 -7.43 13.51
N SER A 152 12.86 -6.62 13.70
CA SER A 152 11.75 -7.02 14.56
C SER A 152 10.88 -8.01 13.79
N ILE A 153 10.62 -9.16 14.40
CA ILE A 153 9.60 -10.11 13.92
C ILE A 153 8.20 -9.76 14.45
N PHE A 154 8.10 -8.74 15.31
CA PHE A 154 6.85 -8.27 15.91
C PHE A 154 6.40 -6.97 15.25
N ASN A 155 5.09 -6.84 15.06
CA ASN A 155 4.48 -5.61 14.57
C ASN A 155 4.20 -4.67 15.76
N PRO A 156 4.86 -3.49 15.85
CA PRO A 156 4.69 -2.52 16.95
C PRO A 156 3.27 -1.98 17.09
N TYR A 157 2.44 -2.20 16.08
CA TYR A 157 1.05 -1.78 16.02
C TYR A 157 0.06 -2.92 16.23
N ALA A 158 0.51 -4.13 16.63
CA ALA A 158 -0.35 -5.29 16.77
C ALA A 158 -1.57 -5.04 17.67
N ALA A 159 -1.40 -4.28 18.76
CA ALA A 159 -2.49 -3.92 19.67
C ALA A 159 -3.49 -2.90 19.09
N GLN A 160 -3.08 -2.15 18.05
CA GLN A 160 -3.89 -1.13 17.40
C GLN A 160 -4.60 -1.67 16.15
N ILE A 161 -4.18 -2.85 15.67
CA ILE A 161 -4.82 -3.52 14.54
C ILE A 161 -6.14 -4.10 15.02
N LEU A 162 -7.22 -3.58 14.44
CA LEU A 162 -8.56 -4.02 14.73
C LEU A 162 -8.95 -5.16 13.78
N ASN A 163 -9.56 -6.22 14.31
CA ASN A 163 -10.10 -7.29 13.50
C ASN A 163 -11.43 -6.83 12.85
N PRO A 164 -11.51 -6.68 11.51
CA PRO A 164 -12.67 -6.09 10.85
C PRO A 164 -13.99 -6.84 11.11
N PRO A 165 -14.08 -8.18 10.97
CA PRO A 165 -15.35 -8.87 11.23
C PRO A 165 -15.76 -8.81 12.70
N PHE A 166 -14.83 -8.95 13.64
CA PHE A 166 -15.15 -8.85 15.07
C PHE A 166 -15.66 -7.46 15.44
N GLU A 167 -15.00 -6.40 14.95
CA GLU A 167 -15.44 -5.03 15.19
C GLU A 167 -16.82 -4.77 14.58
N LEU A 168 -17.07 -5.27 13.38
CA LEU A 168 -18.37 -5.17 12.74
C LEU A 168 -19.48 -5.78 13.61
N PHE A 169 -19.25 -6.98 14.17
CA PHE A 169 -20.21 -7.61 15.08
C PHE A 169 -20.40 -6.79 16.36
N ARG A 170 -19.31 -6.28 16.95
CA ARG A 170 -19.37 -5.39 18.12
C ARG A 170 -20.23 -4.15 17.85
N LEU A 171 -20.04 -3.52 16.69
CA LEU A 171 -20.78 -2.32 16.29
C LEU A 171 -22.26 -2.61 16.06
N ARG A 172 -22.61 -3.75 15.45
CA ARG A 172 -24.01 -4.15 15.24
C ARG A 172 -24.73 -4.45 16.54
N ASP A 173 -24.04 -5.05 17.51
CA ASP A 173 -24.58 -5.34 18.85
C ASP A 173 -24.72 -4.07 19.69
N SER A 174 -23.67 -3.23 19.73
CA SER A 174 -23.64 -2.00 20.54
C SER A 174 -24.49 -0.87 19.96
N TYR A 175 -24.61 -0.81 18.64
CA TYR A 175 -25.28 0.27 17.91
C TYR A 175 -26.21 -0.31 16.82
N PRO A 176 -27.37 -0.85 17.21
CA PRO A 176 -28.28 -1.55 16.28
C PRO A 176 -28.84 -0.67 15.15
N ASN A 177 -28.77 0.66 15.30
CA ASN A 177 -29.22 1.63 14.30
C ASN A 177 -28.06 2.26 13.49
N ALA A 178 -26.81 1.84 13.73
CA ALA A 178 -25.67 2.33 12.96
C ALA A 178 -25.66 1.67 11.57
N ILE A 179 -25.49 2.50 10.53
CA ILE A 179 -25.28 2.01 9.17
C ILE A 179 -23.87 1.43 9.11
N THR A 180 -23.77 0.10 9.13
CA THR A 180 -22.50 -0.58 8.95
C THR A 180 -22.28 -0.93 7.47
N PRO A 181 -21.03 -0.93 6.97
CA PRO A 181 -20.74 -1.39 5.62
C PRO A 181 -21.24 -2.82 5.42
N SER A 182 -21.76 -3.13 4.23
CA SER A 182 -22.13 -4.49 3.86
C SER A 182 -20.88 -5.36 3.80
N PHE A 183 -20.82 -6.37 4.67
CA PHE A 183 -19.73 -7.34 4.72
C PHE A 183 -20.04 -8.53 3.82
N ASP A 184 -19.07 -8.92 2.98
CA ASP A 184 -19.12 -10.17 2.23
C ASP A 184 -18.56 -11.31 3.10
N PRO A 185 -19.38 -12.30 3.50
CA PRO A 185 -18.94 -13.40 4.36
C PRO A 185 -17.86 -14.30 3.74
N GLU A 186 -17.66 -14.25 2.42
CA GLU A 186 -16.65 -15.05 1.72
C GLU A 186 -15.21 -14.54 1.96
N LEU A 187 -15.04 -13.27 2.37
CA LEU A 187 -13.74 -12.70 2.71
C LEU A 187 -13.24 -13.09 4.12
N ALA A 188 -14.08 -13.73 4.94
CA ALA A 188 -13.73 -14.09 6.32
C ALA A 188 -12.94 -15.40 6.45
N THR A 189 -12.89 -16.22 5.41
CA THR A 189 -12.41 -17.61 5.48
C THR A 189 -10.98 -17.83 4.99
N ASN A 190 -10.28 -16.77 4.56
CA ASN A 190 -8.99 -16.90 3.89
C ASN A 190 -7.77 -16.53 4.74
N ASP A 191 -7.95 -16.26 6.04
CA ASP A 191 -6.86 -15.88 6.96
C ASP A 191 -6.80 -16.81 8.21
N GLU A 192 -6.67 -18.12 7.98
CA GLU A 192 -6.11 -19.09 8.95
C GLU A 192 -4.74 -19.60 8.46
#